data_AF-A0A1I0TZ93-F1
#
_entry.id   AF-A0A1I0TZ93-F1
#
_cell.length_a   1.000
_cell.length_b   1.000
_cell.length_c   1.000
_cell.angle_alpha   90.00
_cell.angle_beta   90.00
_cell.angle_gamma   90.00
#
_symmetry.space_group_name_H-M   'P 1'
#
loop_
_entity.id
_entity.type
_entity.pdbx_description
1 polymer ?
#
loop_
_entity_poly.entity_id
_entity_poly.type
_entity_poly.pdbx_seq_one_letter_code
_entity_poly.pdbx_strand_id
1 'polypeptide(L)'
;MQEALYEGKPFHLKTYLDTVEDIKGELERLKKRADKGAFRCPYCKDTLILKAGDIREEHFSHRYSRSCEIAEASETYHQQIKRESKTHSVMKEIIYNELKGQEKINENMQVDYGYIAKGKEKWRYYPDIIVKNADKEIAITILTNVTANKDEKLVRQIRKRNRYYQNKGMQTIWFVEDAEMSVDMNHYVIHLWEAELDIAIKTEEDLKWENMLNHLPMDEPLFKLFDYHHRKTPRSFDVRSLYYVHSTETEIVFTVQRFIVDEMEYPFRAFALNNGYQISMSKALLTTQTIQLSDPEIEEKNRELFKEIVKQKVLEKAGRDRKENIIDEKQNMVVSSHTPSERSRNYFFKKLINNEKGLFPLLDESLQNIILDYVQSKSIISASDLSRYLVNECGAPSETFSTGRFKIYPDVCKFLDYLVEQGIIQLLRKDGVNDRIYGIY
;
A
#
# COMPACT_ATOMS: atom_id res chain seq x y z
N MET A 1 -12.77 25.34 24.12
CA MET A 1 -11.60 25.84 23.35
C MET A 1 -10.33 25.80 24.20
N GLN A 2 -9.17 25.58 23.59
CA GLN A 2 -7.86 25.50 24.30
C GLN A 2 -7.07 26.81 24.26
N GLU A 3 -7.55 27.81 23.53
CA GLU A 3 -6.89 29.09 23.30
C GLU A 3 -7.72 30.25 23.84
N ALA A 4 -7.04 31.29 24.31
CA ALA A 4 -7.62 32.53 24.82
C ALA A 4 -6.66 33.71 24.59
N LEU A 5 -7.14 34.93 24.83
CA LEU A 5 -6.31 36.10 25.04
C LEU A 5 -6.22 36.39 26.53
N TYR A 6 -5.01 36.46 27.07
CA TYR A 6 -4.73 36.89 28.43
C TYR A 6 -3.92 38.18 28.38
N GLU A 7 -4.45 39.26 28.95
CA GLU A 7 -3.82 40.60 28.88
C GLU A 7 -3.46 41.02 27.44
N GLY A 8 -4.33 40.65 26.48
CA GLY A 8 -4.14 40.94 25.05
C GLY A 8 -3.17 40.01 24.31
N LYS A 9 -2.50 39.07 25.00
CA LYS A 9 -1.56 38.11 24.39
C LYS A 9 -2.20 36.73 24.19
N PRO A 10 -1.85 35.99 23.11
CA PRO A 10 -2.27 34.61 22.94
C PRO A 10 -1.88 33.73 24.13
N PHE A 11 -2.81 32.90 24.58
CA PHE A 11 -2.65 31.99 25.70
C PHE A 11 -3.21 30.62 25.31
N HIS A 12 -2.36 29.58 25.34
CA HIS A 12 -2.76 28.19 25.10
C HIS A 12 -2.78 27.42 26.41
N LEU A 13 -3.96 26.98 26.84
CA LEU A 13 -4.19 26.35 28.14
C LEU A 13 -3.35 25.09 28.32
N LYS A 14 -3.43 24.16 27.37
CA LYS A 14 -2.72 22.87 27.46
C LYS A 14 -1.21 23.05 27.53
N THR A 15 -0.64 23.85 26.61
CA THR A 15 0.80 24.15 26.59
C THR A 15 1.25 24.81 27.90
N TYR A 16 0.44 25.70 28.46
CA TYR A 16 0.76 26.33 29.74
C TYR A 16 0.73 25.32 30.88
N LEU A 17 -0.32 24.49 30.98
CA LEU A 17 -0.44 23.50 32.06
C LEU A 17 0.66 22.44 32.01
N ASP A 18 1.14 22.07 30.81
CA ASP A 18 2.27 21.14 30.65
C ASP A 18 3.60 21.68 31.24
N THR A 19 3.70 22.99 31.51
CA THR A 19 4.89 23.63 32.11
C THR A 19 4.82 23.80 33.63
N VAL A 20 3.71 23.40 34.27
CA VAL A 20 3.44 23.68 35.68
C VAL A 20 3.43 22.40 36.49
N GLU A 21 4.18 22.37 37.60
CA GLU A 21 4.24 21.20 38.49
C GLU A 21 2.93 20.96 39.26
N ASP A 22 2.33 22.02 39.82
CA ASP A 22 1.04 21.96 40.52
C ASP A 22 -0.13 22.35 39.59
N ILE A 23 -0.54 21.40 38.76
CA ILE A 23 -1.63 21.58 37.78
C ILE A 23 -2.93 21.96 38.50
N LYS A 24 -3.25 21.31 39.62
CA LYS A 24 -4.55 21.50 40.30
C LYS A 24 -4.65 22.89 40.94
N GLY A 25 -3.61 23.33 41.64
CA GLY A 25 -3.55 24.67 42.21
C GLY A 25 -3.56 25.77 41.15
N GLU A 26 -2.87 25.55 40.03
CA GLU A 26 -2.85 26.54 38.94
C GLU A 26 -4.20 26.60 38.19
N LEU A 27 -4.89 25.47 38.00
CA LEU A 27 -6.25 25.47 37.46
C LEU A 27 -7.23 26.29 38.30
N GLU A 28 -7.14 26.23 39.63
CA GLU A 28 -7.96 27.08 40.51
C GLU A 28 -7.65 28.56 40.35
N ARG A 29 -6.37 28.92 40.20
CA ARG A 29 -5.95 30.31 39.96
C ARG A 29 -6.42 30.79 38.60
N LEU A 30 -6.27 29.99 37.55
CA LEU A 30 -6.75 30.30 36.21
C LEU A 30 -8.27 30.45 36.18
N LYS A 31 -9.03 29.61 36.90
CA LYS A 31 -10.47 29.77 37.08
C LYS A 31 -10.81 31.12 37.71
N LYS A 32 -10.18 31.47 38.83
CA LYS A 32 -10.40 32.77 39.49
C LYS A 32 -10.07 33.95 38.58
N ARG A 33 -9.01 33.85 37.76
CA ARG A 33 -8.67 34.87 36.74
C ARG A 33 -9.74 34.96 35.65
N ALA A 34 -10.23 33.83 35.15
CA ALA A 34 -11.29 33.76 34.14
C ALA A 34 -12.63 34.31 34.67
N ASP A 35 -13.00 34.00 35.90
CA ASP A 35 -14.22 34.51 36.54
C ASP A 35 -14.18 36.03 36.71
N LYS A 36 -12.99 36.59 36.95
CA LYS A 36 -12.72 38.05 36.98
C LYS A 36 -12.61 38.68 35.58
N GLY A 37 -12.71 37.88 34.53
CA GLY A 37 -12.75 38.34 33.14
C GLY A 37 -11.38 38.61 32.50
N ALA A 38 -10.31 38.04 33.04
CA ALA A 38 -8.95 38.21 32.51
C ALA A 38 -8.73 37.53 31.15
N PHE A 39 -9.55 36.54 30.81
CA PHE A 39 -9.47 35.82 29.54
C PHE A 39 -10.55 36.27 28.58
N ARG A 40 -10.16 36.51 27.32
CA ARG A 40 -11.06 36.89 26.23
C ARG A 40 -10.94 35.92 25.07
N CYS A 41 -12.03 35.74 24.32
CA CYS A 41 -12.03 34.96 23.10
C CYS A 41 -11.10 35.63 22.06
N PRO A 42 -10.17 34.90 21.43
CA PRO A 42 -9.32 35.49 20.40
C PRO A 42 -10.12 35.96 19.19
N TYR A 43 -11.32 35.41 18.96
CA TYR A 43 -12.15 35.67 17.81
C TYR A 43 -13.15 36.82 18.02
N CYS A 44 -14.05 36.72 19.01
CA CYS A 44 -15.07 37.75 19.27
C CYS A 44 -14.72 38.72 20.40
N LYS A 45 -13.59 38.52 21.08
CA LYS A 45 -13.11 39.33 22.22
C LYS A 45 -13.99 39.29 23.48
N ASP A 46 -15.08 38.51 23.48
CA ASP A 46 -15.93 38.31 24.66
C ASP A 46 -15.20 37.57 25.79
N THR A 47 -15.63 37.82 27.02
CA THR A 47 -15.04 37.20 28.21
C THR A 47 -15.28 35.69 28.26
N LEU A 48 -14.22 34.93 28.55
CA LEU A 48 -14.24 33.48 28.70
C LEU A 48 -14.21 33.08 30.17
N ILE A 49 -14.81 31.92 30.46
CA ILE A 49 -14.71 31.20 31.74
C ILE A 49 -13.90 29.91 31.54
N LEU A 50 -13.19 29.46 32.57
CA LEU A 50 -12.47 28.19 32.54
C LEU A 50 -13.33 27.08 33.16
N LYS A 51 -13.63 26.04 32.37
CA LYS A 51 -14.25 24.81 32.85
C LYS A 51 -13.16 23.77 33.07
N ALA A 52 -13.11 23.22 34.28
CA ALA A 52 -12.20 22.15 34.68
C ALA A 52 -12.87 21.32 35.78
N GLY A 53 -12.70 20.00 35.78
CA GLY A 53 -13.19 19.11 36.82
C GLY A 53 -12.85 17.65 36.51
N ASP A 54 -13.01 16.76 37.49
CA ASP A 54 -12.49 15.38 37.41
C ASP A 54 -13.03 14.54 36.24
N ILE A 55 -14.16 14.93 35.65
CA ILE A 55 -14.82 14.23 34.53
C ILE A 55 -14.65 14.99 33.20
N ARG A 56 -14.39 16.30 33.23
CA ARG A 56 -14.40 17.16 32.02
C ARG A 56 -13.01 17.71 31.75
N GLU A 57 -12.51 17.44 30.55
CA GLU A 57 -11.28 18.05 30.02
C GLU A 57 -11.29 19.57 30.22
N GLU A 58 -10.15 20.12 30.62
CA GLU A 58 -10.00 21.53 30.94
C GLU A 58 -10.07 22.37 29.67
N HIS A 59 -10.97 23.35 29.62
CA HIS A 59 -11.14 24.20 28.45
C HIS A 59 -11.76 25.55 28.82
N PHE A 60 -11.42 26.57 28.03
CA PHE A 60 -12.15 27.82 28.05
C PHE A 60 -13.51 27.65 27.36
N SER A 61 -14.50 28.39 27.84
CA SER A 61 -15.84 28.47 27.23
C SER A 61 -16.42 29.87 27.38
N HIS A 62 -17.27 30.27 26.45
CA HIS A 62 -18.07 31.48 26.60
C HIS A 62 -19.03 31.34 27.78
N ARG A 63 -19.40 32.46 28.40
CA ARG A 63 -20.54 32.49 29.33
C ARG A 63 -21.82 32.12 28.57
N TYR A 64 -22.78 31.52 29.29
CA TYR A 64 -24.04 30.98 28.76
C TYR A 64 -24.59 31.77 27.55
N SER A 65 -24.91 31.02 26.49
CA SER A 65 -25.52 31.50 25.23
C SER A 65 -24.78 32.62 24.46
N ARG A 66 -23.48 32.82 24.72
CA ARG A 66 -22.63 33.78 23.97
C ARG A 66 -21.50 33.13 23.16
N SER A 67 -21.62 31.84 22.83
CA SER A 67 -20.60 31.20 22.02
C SER A 67 -20.59 31.81 20.62
N CYS A 68 -19.44 32.36 20.20
CA CYS A 68 -19.29 32.79 18.81
C CYS A 68 -19.11 31.57 17.89
N GLU A 69 -19.51 31.72 16.64
CA GLU A 69 -19.53 30.64 15.66
C GLU A 69 -18.13 30.06 15.41
N ILE A 70 -17.10 30.90 15.44
CA ILE A 70 -15.71 30.48 15.25
C ILE A 70 -15.23 29.61 16.43
N ALA A 71 -15.67 29.89 17.65
CA ALA A 71 -15.31 29.05 18.80
C ALA A 71 -16.01 27.69 18.77
N GLU A 72 -17.28 27.63 18.35
CA GLU A 72 -17.99 26.37 18.13
C GLU A 72 -17.33 25.55 17.01
N ALA A 73 -16.92 26.21 15.93
CA ALA A 73 -16.17 25.60 14.83
C ALA A 73 -14.82 25.05 15.28
N SER A 74 -14.05 25.83 16.06
CA SER A 74 -12.78 25.41 16.65
C SER A 74 -12.97 24.17 17.53
N GLU A 75 -13.99 24.13 18.39
CA GLU A 75 -14.28 22.96 19.23
C GLU A 75 -14.64 21.72 18.40
N THR A 76 -15.49 21.89 17.38
CA THR A 76 -15.85 20.81 16.44
C THR A 76 -14.62 20.27 15.72
N TYR A 77 -13.73 21.15 15.27
CA TYR A 77 -12.46 20.80 14.64
C TYR A 77 -11.53 20.03 15.59
N HIS A 78 -11.32 20.52 16.82
CA HIS A 78 -10.47 19.84 17.81
C HIS A 78 -11.00 18.44 18.18
N GLN A 79 -12.32 18.25 18.23
CA GLN A 79 -12.92 16.92 18.41
C GLN A 79 -12.66 16.01 17.19
N GLN A 80 -12.72 16.57 15.98
CA GLN A 80 -12.44 15.85 14.73
C GLN A 80 -11.00 15.31 14.70
N ILE A 81 -10.02 16.12 15.11
CA ILE A 81 -8.60 15.75 15.07
C ILE A 81 -8.08 15.10 16.36
N LYS A 82 -8.96 14.76 17.33
CA LYS A 82 -8.55 14.20 18.63
C LYS A 82 -7.74 12.90 18.52
N ARG A 83 -7.88 12.15 17.43
CA ARG A 83 -7.13 10.91 17.17
C ARG A 83 -5.70 11.15 16.66
N GLU A 84 -5.44 12.33 16.11
CA GLU A 84 -4.17 12.63 15.46
C GLU A 84 -3.05 12.73 16.52
N SER A 85 -1.85 12.37 16.12
CA SER A 85 -0.62 12.48 16.91
C SER A 85 -0.25 13.94 17.21
N LYS A 86 0.74 14.14 18.08
CA LYS A 86 1.32 15.48 18.33
C LYS A 86 2.00 16.06 17.08
N THR A 87 2.51 15.22 16.18
CA THR A 87 3.16 15.64 14.93
C THR A 87 2.16 16.28 13.96
N HIS A 88 0.88 15.95 14.05
CA HIS A 88 -0.19 16.60 13.26
C HIS A 88 -0.20 18.12 13.41
N SER A 89 -0.17 18.64 14.64
CA SER A 89 -0.17 20.10 14.84
C SER A 89 1.08 20.74 14.25
N VAL A 90 2.23 20.08 14.34
CA VAL A 90 3.49 20.58 13.78
C VAL A 90 3.41 20.64 12.26
N MET A 91 3.03 19.54 11.60
CA MET A 91 2.86 19.51 10.14
C MET A 91 1.84 20.54 9.66
N LYS A 92 0.71 20.67 10.37
CA LYS A 92 -0.32 21.66 10.06
C LYS A 92 0.21 23.08 10.09
N GLU A 93 0.89 23.47 11.16
CA GLU A 93 1.44 24.83 11.28
C GLU A 93 2.49 25.11 10.20
N ILE A 94 3.30 24.11 9.84
CA ILE A 94 4.35 24.28 8.84
C ILE A 94 3.76 24.45 7.43
N ILE A 95 2.84 23.57 7.03
CA ILE A 95 2.13 23.68 5.76
C ILE A 95 1.37 25.02 5.70
N TYR A 96 0.72 25.41 6.79
CA TYR A 96 0.01 26.70 6.88
C TYR A 96 0.96 27.89 6.70
N ASN A 97 2.11 27.88 7.39
CA ASN A 97 3.08 28.97 7.31
C ASN A 97 3.70 29.12 5.93
N GLU A 98 4.00 28.00 5.26
CA GLU A 98 4.49 28.03 3.87
C GLU A 98 3.45 28.63 2.94
N LEU A 99 2.20 28.14 3.01
CA LEU A 99 1.09 28.68 2.20
C LEU A 99 0.82 30.16 2.52
N LYS A 100 0.90 30.56 3.80
CA LYS A 100 0.80 31.98 4.21
C LYS A 100 1.95 32.82 3.68
N GLY A 101 3.13 32.24 3.49
CA GLY A 101 4.24 32.87 2.77
C GLY A 101 3.86 33.16 1.32
N GLN A 102 3.27 32.17 0.64
CA GLN A 102 2.81 32.30 -0.74
C GLN A 102 1.67 33.33 -0.90
N GLU A 103 0.73 33.41 0.04
CA GLU A 103 -0.34 34.43 0.07
C GLU A 103 0.21 35.87 0.04
N LYS A 104 1.38 36.13 0.65
CA LYS A 104 2.00 37.47 0.62
C LYS A 104 2.52 37.87 -0.76
N ILE A 105 2.76 36.88 -1.63
CA ILE A 105 3.33 37.06 -2.97
C ILE A 105 2.23 36.97 -4.03
N ASN A 106 1.20 36.16 -3.79
CA ASN A 106 0.06 35.96 -4.68
C ASN A 106 -1.21 36.61 -4.13
N GLU A 107 -1.55 37.79 -4.64
CA GLU A 107 -2.72 38.58 -4.20
C GLU A 107 -4.07 37.87 -4.38
N ASN A 108 -4.14 36.86 -5.27
CA ASN A 108 -5.37 36.08 -5.51
C ASN A 108 -5.52 34.87 -4.59
N MET A 109 -4.55 34.66 -3.68
CA MET A 109 -4.52 33.54 -2.76
C MET A 109 -4.90 34.02 -1.35
N GLN A 110 -5.77 33.26 -0.70
CA GLN A 110 -6.12 33.43 0.71
C GLN A 110 -6.03 32.07 1.39
N VAL A 111 -5.28 32.02 2.49
CA VAL A 111 -5.02 30.82 3.27
C VAL A 111 -5.55 31.05 4.67
N ASP A 112 -6.40 30.18 5.17
CA ASP A 112 -6.91 30.29 6.54
C ASP A 112 -7.08 28.90 7.14
N TYR A 113 -7.07 28.80 8.47
CA TYR A 113 -7.50 27.56 9.12
C TYR A 113 -8.96 27.29 8.78
N GLY A 114 -9.30 26.02 8.50
CA GLY A 114 -10.63 25.68 7.98
C GLY A 114 -11.77 26.10 8.92
N TYR A 115 -11.57 25.95 10.23
CA TYR A 115 -12.55 26.38 11.24
C TYR A 115 -12.69 27.90 11.37
N ILE A 116 -11.67 28.68 10.98
CA ILE A 116 -11.74 30.14 10.94
C ILE A 116 -12.49 30.57 9.68
N ALA A 117 -12.06 30.08 8.52
CA ALA A 117 -12.64 30.44 7.23
C ALA A 117 -14.13 30.09 7.13
N LYS A 118 -14.54 28.92 7.64
CA LYS A 118 -15.91 28.40 7.51
C LYS A 118 -16.72 28.43 8.80
N GLY A 119 -16.19 29.00 9.87
CA GLY A 119 -16.84 28.96 11.18
C GLY A 119 -18.25 29.54 11.19
N LYS A 120 -18.46 30.66 10.47
CA LYS A 120 -19.78 31.31 10.32
C LYS A 120 -20.81 30.45 9.60
N GLU A 121 -20.36 29.54 8.74
CA GLU A 121 -21.23 28.64 7.96
C GLU A 121 -21.62 27.38 8.74
N LYS A 122 -21.11 27.20 9.98
CA LYS A 122 -21.42 26.08 10.86
C LYS A 122 -21.23 24.71 10.18
N TRP A 123 -20.06 24.53 9.58
CA TRP A 123 -19.75 23.28 8.89
C TRP A 123 -19.73 22.09 9.84
N ARG A 124 -20.08 20.92 9.30
CA ARG A 124 -20.03 19.65 10.04
C ARG A 124 -18.62 19.09 10.15
N TYR A 125 -17.80 19.29 9.11
CA TYR A 125 -16.42 18.87 9.04
C TYR A 125 -15.59 20.07 8.59
N TYR A 126 -14.45 20.28 9.23
CA TYR A 126 -13.54 21.37 8.91
C TYR A 126 -12.22 20.79 8.42
N PRO A 127 -11.70 21.20 7.24
CA PRO A 127 -10.34 20.85 6.87
C PRO A 127 -9.35 21.54 7.80
N ASP A 128 -8.11 21.07 7.79
CA ASP A 128 -7.04 21.68 8.59
C ASP A 128 -6.74 23.09 8.07
N ILE A 129 -6.59 23.21 6.75
CA ILE A 129 -6.28 24.46 6.06
C ILE A 129 -7.22 24.58 4.86
N ILE A 130 -7.69 25.80 4.60
CA ILE A 130 -8.38 26.18 3.36
C ILE A 130 -7.46 27.10 2.59
N VAL A 131 -7.28 26.77 1.31
CA VAL A 131 -6.63 27.63 0.34
C VAL A 131 -7.66 28.04 -0.69
N LYS A 132 -7.98 29.32 -0.75
CA LYS A 132 -8.74 29.90 -1.84
C LYS A 132 -7.75 30.53 -2.81
N ASN A 133 -7.73 30.10 -4.06
CA ASN A 133 -6.90 30.67 -5.11
C ASN A 133 -7.76 30.96 -6.34
N ALA A 134 -7.99 32.24 -6.61
CA ALA A 134 -8.97 32.69 -7.59
C ALA A 134 -10.36 32.04 -7.36
N ASP A 135 -10.85 31.26 -8.32
CA ASP A 135 -12.18 30.61 -8.27
C ASP A 135 -12.14 29.21 -7.64
N LYS A 136 -10.96 28.70 -7.26
CA LYS A 136 -10.80 27.37 -6.69
C LYS A 136 -10.65 27.45 -5.18
N GLU A 137 -11.36 26.55 -4.49
CA GLU A 137 -11.25 26.37 -3.05
C GLU A 137 -10.74 24.96 -2.75
N ILE A 138 -9.64 24.88 -2.01
CA ILE A 138 -8.90 23.65 -1.73
C ILE A 138 -8.94 23.40 -0.23
N ALA A 139 -9.45 22.23 0.14
CA ALA A 139 -9.43 21.69 1.49
C ALA A 139 -8.19 20.82 1.68
N ILE A 140 -7.26 21.26 2.52
CA ILE A 140 -6.09 20.47 2.90
C ILE A 140 -6.39 19.78 4.23
N THR A 141 -6.13 18.48 4.27
CA THR A 141 -6.19 17.69 5.50
C THR A 141 -4.91 16.90 5.72
N ILE A 142 -4.47 16.78 6.97
CA ILE A 142 -3.34 15.95 7.36
C ILE A 142 -3.85 14.76 8.18
N LEU A 143 -3.29 13.59 7.90
CA LEU A 143 -3.63 12.34 8.54
C LEU A 143 -2.39 11.75 9.21
N THR A 144 -2.49 11.47 10.50
CA THR A 144 -1.43 10.77 11.26
C THR A 144 -2.01 9.56 11.97
N ASN A 145 -1.17 8.73 12.61
CA ASN A 145 -1.60 7.52 13.32
C ASN A 145 -2.48 6.57 12.47
N VAL A 146 -2.12 6.35 11.19
CA VAL A 146 -2.80 5.38 10.31
C VAL A 146 -2.31 3.99 10.69
N THR A 147 -3.19 3.11 11.16
CA THR A 147 -2.81 1.76 11.61
C THR A 147 -3.96 0.78 11.43
N ALA A 148 -3.66 -0.50 11.14
CA ALA A 148 -4.62 -1.58 10.91
C ALA A 148 -5.81 -1.62 11.90
N ASN A 149 -5.52 -1.48 13.21
CA ASN A 149 -6.50 -1.67 14.28
C ASN A 149 -7.54 -0.53 14.37
N LYS A 150 -7.33 0.59 13.67
CA LYS A 150 -8.18 1.80 13.77
C LYS A 150 -8.90 2.14 12.48
N ASP A 151 -8.70 1.36 11.41
CA ASP A 151 -9.03 1.78 10.06
C ASP A 151 -10.53 1.88 9.79
N GLU A 152 -11.38 0.94 10.23
CA GLU A 152 -12.78 0.96 9.77
C GLU A 152 -13.53 2.25 10.15
N LYS A 153 -13.34 2.75 11.38
CA LYS A 153 -13.95 4.01 11.81
C LYS A 153 -13.30 5.21 11.09
N LEU A 154 -11.99 5.15 10.87
CA LEU A 154 -11.23 6.19 10.20
C LEU A 154 -11.62 6.33 8.73
N VAL A 155 -11.61 5.23 7.99
CA VAL A 155 -12.09 5.09 6.61
C VAL A 155 -13.49 5.69 6.46
N ARG A 156 -14.44 5.32 7.33
CA ARG A 156 -15.79 5.90 7.32
C ARG A 156 -15.77 7.42 7.56
N GLN A 157 -14.87 7.94 8.38
CA GLN A 157 -14.72 9.38 8.61
C GLN A 157 -14.12 10.08 7.38
N ILE A 158 -13.05 9.53 6.78
CA ILE A 158 -12.42 10.03 5.56
C ILE A 158 -13.44 10.13 4.43
N ARG A 159 -14.17 9.04 4.15
CA ARG A 159 -15.22 9.01 3.11
C ARG A 159 -16.30 10.07 3.34
N LYS A 160 -16.73 10.27 4.59
CA LYS A 160 -17.72 11.31 4.96
C LYS A 160 -17.17 12.71 4.73
N ARG A 161 -15.91 12.96 5.09
CA ARG A 161 -15.24 14.26 4.90
C ARG A 161 -15.05 14.56 3.41
N ASN A 162 -14.53 13.61 2.63
CA ASN A 162 -14.36 13.75 1.19
C ASN A 162 -15.68 14.10 0.50
N ARG A 163 -16.74 13.34 0.78
CA ARG A 163 -18.07 13.62 0.22
C ARG A 163 -18.58 15.00 0.65
N TYR A 164 -18.35 15.38 1.92
CA TYR A 164 -18.79 16.67 2.42
C TYR A 164 -18.08 17.84 1.73
N TYR A 165 -16.75 17.77 1.57
CA TYR A 165 -15.97 18.82 0.90
C TYR A 165 -16.29 18.88 -0.60
N GLN A 166 -16.43 17.74 -1.27
CA GLN A 166 -16.87 17.66 -2.67
C GLN A 166 -18.25 18.29 -2.86
N ASN A 167 -19.22 18.00 -1.98
CA ASN A 167 -20.55 18.61 -2.02
C ASN A 167 -20.53 20.12 -1.76
N LYS A 168 -19.45 20.64 -1.16
CA LYS A 168 -19.19 22.08 -0.98
C LYS A 168 -18.40 22.70 -2.13
N GLY A 169 -18.11 21.93 -3.19
CA GLY A 169 -17.37 22.41 -4.36
C GLY A 169 -15.86 22.52 -4.14
N MET A 170 -15.32 21.90 -3.08
CA MET A 170 -13.89 21.96 -2.79
C MET A 170 -13.12 20.79 -3.41
N GLN A 171 -11.92 21.08 -3.90
CA GLN A 171 -10.92 20.05 -4.14
C GLN A 171 -10.30 19.65 -2.80
N THR A 172 -10.20 18.35 -2.52
CA THR A 172 -9.60 17.87 -1.28
C THR A 172 -8.21 17.32 -1.55
N ILE A 173 -7.23 17.71 -0.75
CA ILE A 173 -5.87 17.19 -0.75
C ILE A 173 -5.60 16.61 0.63
N TRP A 174 -5.11 15.39 0.66
CA TRP A 174 -4.70 14.72 1.87
C TRP A 174 -3.21 14.52 1.90
N PHE A 175 -2.65 14.75 3.09
CA PHE A 175 -1.28 14.45 3.44
C PHE A 175 -1.25 13.38 4.51
N VAL A 176 -0.28 12.46 4.43
CA VAL A 176 -0.13 11.34 5.38
C VAL A 176 1.25 11.40 6.03
N GLU A 177 1.34 11.08 7.31
CA GLU A 177 2.63 10.88 7.97
C GLU A 177 3.30 9.59 7.45
N ASP A 178 4.58 9.70 7.06
CA ASP A 178 5.39 8.64 6.43
C ASP A 178 5.71 7.41 7.31
N ALA A 179 5.14 7.29 8.50
CA ALA A 179 5.50 6.18 9.39
C ALA A 179 5.16 4.78 8.83
N GLU A 180 4.41 4.68 7.74
CA GLU A 180 3.75 3.44 7.29
C GLU A 180 4.01 3.08 5.81
N MET A 181 4.88 3.79 5.09
CA MET A 181 5.10 3.51 3.66
C MET A 181 5.72 2.11 3.44
N SER A 182 5.04 1.26 2.68
CA SER A 182 5.46 -0.13 2.40
C SER A 182 5.54 -0.42 0.90
N VAL A 183 6.63 0.00 0.28
CA VAL A 183 6.91 -0.18 -1.16
C VAL A 183 7.96 -1.27 -1.36
N ASP A 184 7.63 -2.26 -2.19
CA ASP A 184 8.53 -3.31 -2.67
C ASP A 184 8.69 -3.21 -4.19
N MET A 185 9.72 -2.49 -4.63
CA MET A 185 10.01 -2.31 -6.05
C MET A 185 10.63 -3.53 -6.73
N ASN A 186 11.07 -4.56 -5.99
CA ASN A 186 11.49 -5.81 -6.63
C ASN A 186 10.29 -6.53 -7.24
N HIS A 187 9.12 -6.39 -6.61
CA HIS A 187 7.86 -6.95 -7.06
C HIS A 187 6.88 -5.89 -7.60
N TYR A 188 7.26 -4.61 -7.61
CA TYR A 188 6.41 -3.47 -8.00
C TYR A 188 5.09 -3.43 -7.21
N VAL A 189 5.14 -3.78 -5.92
CA VAL A 189 3.97 -3.79 -5.03
C VAL A 189 4.09 -2.65 -4.04
N ILE A 190 3.00 -1.93 -3.81
CA ILE A 190 2.82 -1.13 -2.60
C ILE A 190 1.70 -1.75 -1.75
N HIS A 191 1.98 -1.96 -0.47
CA HIS A 191 0.98 -2.36 0.52
C HIS A 191 0.43 -1.10 1.18
N LEU A 192 -0.89 -1.01 1.26
CA LEU A 192 -1.58 0.18 1.72
C LEU A 192 -2.51 -0.18 2.87
N TRP A 193 -2.85 0.82 3.67
CA TRP A 193 -4.05 0.80 4.49
C TRP A 193 -5.29 1.18 3.66
N GLU A 194 -6.49 0.74 4.06
CA GLU A 194 -7.73 1.16 3.36
C GLU A 194 -7.87 2.69 3.37
N ALA A 195 -7.45 3.32 4.47
CA ALA A 195 -7.44 4.76 4.63
C ALA A 195 -6.55 5.46 3.59
N GLU A 196 -5.40 4.87 3.22
CA GLU A 196 -4.49 5.42 2.21
C GLU A 196 -5.11 5.36 0.80
N LEU A 197 -5.79 4.27 0.45
CA LEU A 197 -6.50 4.19 -0.82
C LEU A 197 -7.64 5.23 -0.93
N ASP A 198 -8.34 5.48 0.17
CA ASP A 198 -9.46 6.44 0.21
C ASP A 198 -9.03 7.92 0.15
N ILE A 199 -7.81 8.22 0.56
CA ILE A 199 -7.23 9.57 0.52
C ILE A 199 -6.34 9.81 -0.69
N ALA A 200 -5.97 8.75 -1.41
CA ALA A 200 -5.26 8.87 -2.67
C ALA A 200 -6.09 9.70 -3.66
N ILE A 201 -5.47 10.76 -4.18
CA ILE A 201 -6.17 11.72 -5.06
C ILE A 201 -5.81 11.48 -6.52
N LYS A 202 -6.70 11.99 -7.38
CA LYS A 202 -6.49 12.06 -8.82
C LYS A 202 -6.00 13.45 -9.21
N THR A 203 -4.89 13.52 -9.91
CA THR A 203 -4.26 14.74 -10.40
C THR A 203 -4.08 14.70 -11.92
N GLU A 204 -3.73 15.83 -12.53
CA GLU A 204 -3.44 15.90 -13.96
C GLU A 204 -2.25 15.01 -14.36
N GLU A 205 -1.25 14.89 -13.48
CA GLU A 205 -0.12 13.98 -13.72
C GLU A 205 -0.54 12.51 -13.70
N ASP A 206 -1.52 12.13 -12.88
CA ASP A 206 -2.06 10.76 -12.91
C ASP A 206 -2.70 10.45 -14.26
N LEU A 207 -3.44 11.41 -14.83
CA LEU A 207 -4.02 11.26 -16.17
C LEU A 207 -2.95 11.13 -17.26
N LYS A 208 -1.81 11.83 -17.13
CA LYS A 208 -0.67 11.66 -18.04
C LYS A 208 -0.04 10.28 -17.91
N TRP A 209 0.10 9.77 -16.68
CA TRP A 209 0.53 8.40 -16.43
C TRP A 209 -0.42 7.38 -17.07
N GLU A 210 -1.72 7.52 -16.86
CA GLU A 210 -2.72 6.63 -17.48
C GLU A 210 -2.65 6.65 -19.00
N ASN A 211 -2.59 7.85 -19.58
CA ASN A 211 -2.49 7.99 -21.02
C ASN A 211 -1.23 7.30 -21.55
N MET A 212 -0.09 7.47 -20.88
CA MET A 212 1.15 6.79 -21.24
C MET A 212 1.00 5.26 -21.15
N LEU A 213 0.50 4.74 -20.02
CA LEU A 213 0.35 3.31 -19.76
C LEU A 213 -0.61 2.64 -20.76
N ASN A 214 -1.71 3.30 -21.11
CA ASN A 214 -2.71 2.78 -22.06
C ASN A 214 -2.21 2.77 -23.51
N HIS A 215 -1.14 3.50 -23.85
CA HIS A 215 -0.55 3.56 -25.19
C HIS A 215 0.83 2.88 -25.27
N LEU A 216 1.23 2.14 -24.25
CA LEU A 216 2.46 1.35 -24.30
C LEU A 216 2.34 0.24 -25.36
N PRO A 217 3.30 0.12 -26.30
CA PRO A 217 3.29 -0.94 -27.31
C PRO A 217 3.67 -2.27 -26.64
N MET A 218 2.68 -2.99 -26.14
CA MET A 218 2.86 -4.27 -25.46
C MET A 218 1.86 -5.30 -26.00
N ASP A 219 2.38 -6.46 -26.41
CA ASP A 219 1.54 -7.60 -26.82
C ASP A 219 0.91 -8.32 -25.60
N GLU A 220 1.46 -8.09 -24.41
CA GLU A 220 1.08 -8.78 -23.18
C GLU A 220 0.66 -7.80 -22.08
N PRO A 221 -0.30 -8.17 -21.20
CA PRO A 221 -0.71 -7.30 -20.10
C PRO A 221 0.44 -6.90 -19.18
N LEU A 222 0.50 -5.61 -18.82
CA LEU A 222 1.55 -5.02 -17.97
C LEU A 222 1.82 -5.86 -16.71
N PHE A 223 0.79 -6.24 -15.97
CA PHE A 223 0.98 -7.00 -14.73
C PHE A 223 1.63 -8.36 -14.94
N LYS A 224 1.38 -9.03 -16.07
CA LYS A 224 2.03 -10.30 -16.40
C LYS A 224 3.49 -10.11 -16.81
N LEU A 225 3.83 -8.96 -17.41
CA LEU A 225 5.20 -8.60 -17.76
C LEU A 225 6.11 -8.43 -16.53
N PHE A 226 5.53 -7.94 -15.43
CA PHE A 226 6.21 -7.71 -14.16
C PHE A 226 6.02 -8.85 -13.15
N ASP A 227 5.46 -9.99 -13.57
CA ASP A 227 5.14 -11.12 -12.68
C ASP A 227 4.27 -10.70 -11.47
N TYR A 228 3.46 -9.65 -11.65
CA TYR A 228 2.60 -9.06 -10.62
C TYR A 228 1.29 -9.84 -10.47
N HIS A 229 1.07 -10.38 -9.26
CA HIS A 229 -0.07 -11.23 -8.92
C HIS A 229 -1.38 -10.47 -8.73
N HIS A 230 -1.99 -9.96 -9.78
CA HIS A 230 -3.26 -9.23 -9.71
C HIS A 230 -4.48 -10.16 -9.62
N ARG A 231 -5.55 -9.73 -8.95
CA ARG A 231 -6.83 -10.48 -8.93
C ARG A 231 -7.65 -10.34 -10.21
N LYS A 232 -7.62 -9.16 -10.83
CA LYS A 232 -8.39 -8.87 -12.05
C LYS A 232 -7.56 -8.02 -13.00
N THR A 233 -7.45 -8.44 -14.26
CA THR A 233 -6.75 -7.64 -15.26
C THR A 233 -7.60 -6.40 -15.56
N PRO A 234 -7.12 -5.18 -15.29
CA PRO A 234 -7.90 -3.98 -15.48
C PRO A 234 -8.12 -3.71 -16.97
N ARG A 235 -9.31 -3.21 -17.33
CA ARG A 235 -9.58 -2.73 -18.70
C ARG A 235 -8.90 -1.40 -19.01
N SER A 236 -8.63 -0.62 -17.96
CA SER A 236 -7.93 0.66 -17.98
C SER A 236 -7.20 0.82 -16.65
N PHE A 237 -6.00 1.36 -16.68
CA PHE A 237 -5.26 1.64 -15.46
C PHE A 237 -5.90 2.81 -14.70
N ASP A 238 -6.18 2.65 -13.39
CA ASP A 238 -6.55 3.75 -12.48
C ASP A 238 -5.29 4.17 -11.71
N VAL A 239 -4.58 5.18 -12.20
CA VAL A 239 -3.39 5.71 -11.53
C VAL A 239 -3.81 6.71 -10.46
N ARG A 240 -3.24 6.59 -9.26
CA ARG A 240 -3.46 7.54 -8.17
C ARG A 240 -2.16 7.94 -7.50
N SER A 241 -2.28 9.02 -6.73
CA SER A 241 -1.18 9.61 -5.99
C SER A 241 -1.43 9.63 -4.49
N LEU A 242 -0.37 9.31 -3.74
CA LEU A 242 -0.27 9.55 -2.32
C LEU A 242 0.83 10.57 -2.03
N TYR A 243 0.57 11.40 -1.02
CA TYR A 243 1.45 12.48 -0.60
C TYR A 243 1.81 12.28 0.86
N TYR A 244 3.04 11.87 1.10
CA TYR A 244 3.59 11.69 2.44
C TYR A 244 4.31 12.96 2.88
N VAL A 245 4.21 13.31 4.16
CA VAL A 245 4.94 14.42 4.77
C VAL A 245 6.01 13.85 5.69
N HIS A 246 7.23 14.30 5.49
CA HIS A 246 8.39 13.87 6.28
C HIS A 246 8.97 15.09 6.95
N SER A 247 9.21 14.97 8.25
CA SER A 247 10.12 15.89 8.94
C SER A 247 11.47 15.20 9.07
N THR A 248 12.47 15.71 8.38
CA THR A 248 13.87 15.38 8.65
C THR A 248 14.38 16.32 9.75
N GLU A 249 15.64 16.13 10.18
CA GLU A 249 16.27 17.04 11.15
C GLU A 249 16.43 18.46 10.60
N THR A 250 16.52 18.60 9.27
CA THR A 250 16.91 19.85 8.60
C THR A 250 15.80 20.47 7.76
N GLU A 251 14.86 19.68 7.27
CA GLU A 251 13.82 20.14 6.36
C GLU A 251 12.55 19.30 6.43
N ILE A 252 11.48 19.84 5.84
CA ILE A 252 10.24 19.08 5.63
C ILE A 252 10.03 18.92 4.14
N VAL A 253 9.94 17.67 3.73
CA VAL A 253 9.78 17.26 2.34
C VAL A 253 8.47 16.50 2.18
N PHE A 254 7.95 16.51 0.96
CA PHE A 254 6.87 15.59 0.59
C PHE A 254 7.42 14.48 -0.28
N THR A 255 6.97 13.25 -0.04
CA THR A 255 7.15 12.16 -1.00
C THR A 255 5.90 11.99 -1.82
N VAL A 256 6.07 12.00 -3.13
CA VAL A 256 5.02 11.72 -4.11
C VAL A 256 5.15 10.26 -4.53
N GLN A 257 4.13 9.46 -4.23
CA GLN A 257 4.08 8.06 -4.62
C GLN A 257 2.98 7.84 -5.66
N ARG A 258 3.37 7.33 -6.83
CA ARG A 258 2.45 6.99 -7.93
C ARG A 258 2.21 5.49 -7.98
N PHE A 259 0.96 5.07 -8.16
CA PHE A 259 0.61 3.66 -8.26
C PHE A 259 -0.65 3.43 -9.09
N ILE A 260 -0.80 2.22 -9.63
CA ILE A 260 -2.04 1.75 -10.25
C ILE A 260 -2.83 0.98 -9.20
N VAL A 261 -4.09 1.37 -8.97
CA VAL A 261 -5.00 0.65 -8.08
C VAL A 261 -5.24 -0.78 -8.59
N ASP A 262 -4.96 -1.78 -7.77
CA ASP A 262 -5.24 -3.20 -8.05
C ASP A 262 -6.48 -3.67 -7.29
N GLU A 263 -6.42 -3.62 -5.95
CA GLU A 263 -7.48 -4.13 -5.08
C GLU A 263 -8.01 -3.07 -4.10
N MET A 264 -9.33 -3.08 -3.90
CA MET A 264 -10.02 -2.32 -2.85
C MET A 264 -10.48 -3.24 -1.70
N GLU A 265 -9.80 -4.38 -1.53
CA GLU A 265 -10.07 -5.38 -0.49
C GLU A 265 -8.75 -5.77 0.20
N TYR A 266 -8.84 -6.33 1.41
CA TYR A 266 -7.66 -6.79 2.15
C TYR A 266 -7.02 -8.05 1.53
N PRO A 267 -5.67 -8.17 1.51
CA PRO A 267 -4.70 -7.10 1.80
C PRO A 267 -4.77 -6.01 0.74
N PHE A 268 -4.80 -4.73 1.15
CA PHE A 268 -4.89 -3.61 0.21
C PHE A 268 -3.54 -3.40 -0.46
N ARG A 269 -3.54 -3.48 -1.78
CA ARG A 269 -2.32 -3.53 -2.59
C ARG A 269 -2.53 -2.77 -3.89
N ALA A 270 -1.44 -2.20 -4.38
CA ALA A 270 -1.42 -1.51 -5.66
C ALA A 270 -0.10 -1.78 -6.39
N PHE A 271 -0.08 -1.52 -7.69
CA PHE A 271 1.14 -1.66 -8.50
C PHE A 271 1.93 -0.36 -8.43
N ALA A 272 3.12 -0.39 -7.84
CA ALA A 272 3.98 0.77 -7.71
C ALA A 272 4.61 1.12 -9.05
N LEU A 273 4.48 2.37 -9.51
CA LEU A 273 5.07 2.82 -10.78
C LEU A 273 6.54 3.22 -10.63
N ASN A 274 6.95 3.61 -9.42
CA ASN A 274 8.30 4.02 -9.07
C ASN A 274 8.51 3.92 -7.55
N ASN A 275 9.75 4.18 -7.10
CA ASN A 275 10.11 4.29 -5.68
C ASN A 275 9.52 5.53 -4.96
N GLY A 276 8.66 6.30 -5.64
CA GLY A 276 8.35 7.65 -5.24
C GLY A 276 9.52 8.61 -5.46
N TYR A 277 9.27 9.89 -5.23
CA TYR A 277 10.33 10.91 -5.20
C TYR A 277 10.00 12.01 -4.20
N GLN A 278 11.04 12.65 -3.69
CA GLN A 278 10.90 13.76 -2.77
C GLN A 278 10.85 15.10 -3.50
N ILE A 279 10.03 15.99 -2.99
CA ILE A 279 9.89 17.37 -3.44
C ILE A 279 9.89 18.29 -2.21
N SER A 280 10.57 19.42 -2.32
CA SER A 280 10.55 20.41 -1.24
C SER A 280 9.15 20.98 -1.04
N MET A 281 8.81 21.33 0.20
CA MET A 281 7.50 21.90 0.51
C MET A 281 7.21 23.18 -0.30
N SER A 282 8.20 24.05 -0.46
CA SER A 282 8.08 25.29 -1.23
C SER A 282 7.76 25.05 -2.71
N LYS A 283 8.28 23.97 -3.30
CA LYS A 283 7.97 23.60 -4.68
C LYS A 283 6.61 22.92 -4.78
N ALA A 284 6.28 22.05 -3.83
CA ALA A 284 5.03 21.30 -3.81
C ALA A 284 3.79 22.17 -3.50
N LEU A 285 3.98 23.22 -2.70
CA LEU A 285 2.93 24.17 -2.32
C LEU A 285 2.95 25.44 -3.17
N LEU A 286 3.78 25.49 -4.21
CA LEU A 286 3.76 26.58 -5.17
C LEU A 286 2.40 26.61 -5.87
N THR A 287 1.80 27.80 -5.97
CA THR A 287 0.47 27.96 -6.55
C THR A 287 0.49 28.98 -7.69
N THR A 288 0.14 28.53 -8.89
CA THR A 288 -0.29 29.43 -9.97
C THR A 288 -1.82 29.50 -9.99
N GLN A 289 -2.48 28.35 -10.14
CA GLN A 289 -3.94 28.21 -10.02
C GLN A 289 -4.37 27.06 -9.09
N THR A 290 -3.49 26.08 -8.88
CA THR A 290 -3.67 24.95 -7.97
C THR A 290 -2.38 24.69 -7.24
N ILE A 291 -2.43 23.90 -6.17
CA ILE A 291 -1.24 23.42 -5.46
C ILE A 291 -0.47 22.48 -6.39
N GLN A 292 0.81 22.79 -6.61
CA GLN A 292 1.70 22.03 -7.48
C GLN A 292 2.23 20.78 -6.74
N LEU A 293 1.38 19.77 -6.55
CA LEU A 293 1.73 18.55 -5.79
C LEU A 293 2.80 17.65 -6.44
N SER A 294 3.43 18.08 -7.52
CA SER A 294 4.40 17.27 -8.27
C SER A 294 5.37 18.14 -9.04
N ASP A 295 6.53 17.59 -9.38
CA ASP A 295 7.52 18.24 -10.22
C ASP A 295 7.40 17.73 -11.68
N PRO A 296 6.90 18.54 -12.63
CA PRO A 296 6.66 18.09 -14.00
C PRO A 296 7.90 17.51 -14.70
N GLU A 297 9.09 18.03 -14.39
CA GLU A 297 10.34 17.54 -15.00
C GLU A 297 10.71 16.15 -14.45
N ILE A 298 10.53 15.92 -13.16
CA ILE A 298 10.78 14.62 -12.53
C ILE A 298 9.72 13.61 -12.98
N GLU A 299 8.45 14.02 -13.07
CA GLU A 299 7.36 13.18 -13.57
C GLU A 299 7.61 12.70 -15.00
N GLU A 300 8.06 13.57 -15.89
CA GLU A 300 8.38 13.19 -17.26
C GLU A 300 9.57 12.22 -17.32
N LYS A 301 10.65 12.50 -16.56
CA LYS A 301 11.79 11.58 -16.45
C LYS A 301 11.37 10.21 -15.92
N ASN A 302 10.49 10.17 -14.92
CA ASN A 302 9.98 8.93 -14.36
C ASN A 302 9.12 8.15 -15.36
N ARG A 303 8.29 8.83 -16.16
CA ARG A 303 7.53 8.19 -17.24
C ARG A 303 8.45 7.59 -18.30
N GLU A 304 9.46 8.32 -18.75
CA GLU A 304 10.43 7.81 -19.73
C GLU A 304 11.23 6.64 -19.17
N LEU A 305 11.69 6.73 -17.92
CA LEU A 305 12.36 5.62 -17.24
C LEU A 305 11.48 4.37 -17.18
N PHE A 306 10.19 4.54 -16.85
CA PHE A 306 9.25 3.42 -16.81
C PHE A 306 9.04 2.78 -18.19
N LYS A 307 8.96 3.58 -19.27
CA LYS A 307 8.92 3.05 -20.64
C LYS A 307 10.13 2.19 -20.97
N GLU A 308 11.33 2.63 -20.57
CA GLU A 308 12.56 1.85 -20.78
C GLU A 308 12.57 0.56 -19.97
N ILE A 309 12.10 0.58 -18.70
CA ILE A 309 11.93 -0.63 -17.89
C ILE A 309 10.98 -1.62 -18.57
N VAL A 310 9.86 -1.14 -19.09
CA VAL A 310 8.89 -1.98 -19.84
C VAL A 310 9.56 -2.60 -21.06
N LYS A 311 10.28 -1.82 -21.88
CA LYS A 311 11.01 -2.34 -23.05
C LYS A 311 12.02 -3.42 -22.67
N GLN A 312 12.78 -3.19 -21.59
CA GLN A 312 13.74 -4.17 -21.08
C GLN A 312 13.04 -5.46 -20.66
N LYS A 313 11.94 -5.37 -19.92
CA LYS A 313 11.16 -6.55 -19.50
C LYS A 313 10.61 -7.34 -20.68
N VAL A 314 10.15 -6.66 -21.74
CA VAL A 314 9.69 -7.32 -22.98
C VAL A 314 10.84 -8.08 -23.63
N LEU A 315 12.04 -7.48 -23.72
CA LEU A 315 13.23 -8.14 -24.27
C LEU A 315 13.71 -9.31 -23.42
N GLU A 316 13.75 -9.16 -22.10
CA GLU A 316 14.09 -10.22 -21.14
C GLU A 316 13.16 -11.42 -21.31
N LYS A 317 11.86 -11.17 -21.45
CA LYS A 317 10.87 -12.21 -21.64
C LYS A 317 11.00 -12.89 -22.99
N ALA A 318 11.10 -12.13 -24.09
CA ALA A 318 11.37 -12.72 -25.41
C ALA A 318 12.67 -13.56 -25.42
N GLY A 319 13.67 -13.16 -24.64
CA GLY A 319 14.89 -13.93 -24.41
C GLY A 319 14.66 -15.22 -23.60
N ARG A 320 13.80 -15.19 -22.57
CA ARG A 320 13.37 -16.39 -21.82
C ARG A 320 12.60 -17.35 -22.71
N ASP A 321 11.58 -16.86 -23.42
CA ASP A 321 10.74 -17.66 -24.31
C ASP A 321 11.57 -18.31 -25.44
N ARG A 322 12.55 -17.58 -26.01
CA ARG A 322 13.49 -18.16 -26.99
C ARG A 322 14.36 -19.25 -26.39
N LYS A 323 14.85 -19.08 -25.16
CA LYS A 323 15.67 -20.09 -24.49
C LYS A 323 14.84 -21.32 -24.14
N GLU A 324 13.62 -21.15 -23.66
CA GLU A 324 12.66 -22.23 -23.42
C GLU A 324 12.35 -22.96 -24.71
N ASN A 325 12.02 -22.26 -25.80
CA ASN A 325 11.80 -22.87 -27.11
C ASN A 325 13.03 -23.64 -27.63
N ILE A 326 14.26 -23.12 -27.44
CA ILE A 326 15.48 -23.84 -27.83
C ILE A 326 15.70 -25.09 -26.95
N ILE A 327 15.36 -25.03 -25.66
CA ILE A 327 15.44 -26.19 -24.76
C ILE A 327 14.41 -27.23 -25.20
N ASP A 328 13.18 -26.83 -25.49
CA ASP A 328 12.10 -27.70 -25.95
C ASP A 328 12.42 -28.29 -27.33
N GLU A 329 12.96 -27.52 -28.26
CA GLU A 329 13.44 -28.00 -29.56
C GLU A 329 14.61 -28.97 -29.42
N LYS A 330 15.56 -28.72 -28.52
CA LYS A 330 16.66 -29.65 -28.23
C LYS A 330 16.13 -30.93 -27.57
N GLN A 331 15.17 -30.84 -26.67
CA GLN A 331 14.52 -32.01 -26.08
C GLN A 331 13.77 -32.81 -27.17
N ASN A 332 13.08 -32.14 -28.09
CA ASN A 332 12.38 -32.78 -29.21
C ASN A 332 13.34 -33.37 -30.26
N MET A 333 14.49 -32.74 -30.53
CA MET A 333 15.53 -33.31 -31.41
C MET A 333 16.23 -34.51 -30.78
N VAL A 334 16.49 -34.51 -29.47
CA VAL A 334 17.05 -35.68 -28.75
C VAL A 334 16.06 -36.86 -28.79
N VAL A 335 14.75 -36.61 -28.68
CA VAL A 335 13.71 -37.63 -28.88
C VAL A 335 13.66 -38.15 -30.33
N SER A 336 13.98 -37.32 -31.33
CA SER A 336 14.06 -37.72 -32.74
C SER A 336 15.35 -38.45 -33.13
N SER A 337 16.47 -38.25 -32.42
CA SER A 337 17.76 -38.92 -32.73
C SER A 337 18.05 -40.15 -31.86
N HIS A 338 17.33 -40.32 -30.75
CA HIS A 338 17.40 -41.51 -29.89
C HIS A 338 16.00 -42.09 -29.68
N THR A 339 15.42 -42.64 -30.75
CA THR A 339 14.53 -43.80 -30.62
C THR A 339 15.39 -45.07 -30.62
N PRO A 340 15.80 -45.63 -29.47
CA PRO A 340 16.03 -47.07 -29.42
C PRO A 340 14.68 -47.70 -29.78
N SER A 341 14.66 -48.57 -30.79
CA SER A 341 13.43 -49.19 -31.29
C SER A 341 12.53 -49.63 -30.12
N GLU A 342 11.21 -49.43 -30.22
CA GLU A 342 10.22 -49.84 -29.21
C GLU A 342 10.40 -51.32 -28.77
N ARG A 343 11.07 -52.14 -29.60
CA ARG A 343 11.48 -53.51 -29.29
C ARG A 343 12.53 -53.63 -28.18
N SER A 344 13.49 -52.71 -28.05
CA SER A 344 14.48 -52.72 -26.95
C SER A 344 13.93 -52.18 -25.64
N ARG A 345 13.03 -51.19 -25.69
CA ARG A 345 12.34 -50.62 -24.51
C ARG A 345 11.41 -51.65 -23.85
N ASN A 346 10.64 -52.39 -24.65
CA ASN A 346 9.78 -53.47 -24.15
C ASN A 346 10.56 -54.67 -23.56
N TYR A 347 11.79 -54.94 -24.01
CA TYR A 347 12.58 -56.09 -23.54
C TYR A 347 13.16 -55.88 -22.13
N PHE A 348 13.62 -54.67 -21.80
CA PHE A 348 14.16 -54.37 -20.46
C PHE A 348 13.07 -54.24 -19.39
N PHE A 349 11.93 -53.62 -19.70
CA PHE A 349 10.80 -53.54 -18.76
C PHE A 349 10.12 -54.90 -18.51
N LYS A 350 9.97 -55.76 -19.55
CA LYS A 350 9.52 -57.16 -19.34
C LYS A 350 10.46 -57.95 -18.43
N LYS A 351 11.76 -57.64 -18.43
CA LYS A 351 12.75 -58.32 -17.59
C LYS A 351 12.67 -57.90 -16.12
N LEU A 352 12.24 -56.68 -15.81
CA LEU A 352 11.94 -56.23 -14.44
C LEU A 352 10.65 -56.83 -13.91
N ILE A 353 9.60 -56.90 -14.74
CA ILE A 353 8.31 -57.51 -14.36
C ILE A 353 8.45 -59.04 -14.13
N ASN A 354 9.35 -59.72 -14.87
CA ASN A 354 9.52 -61.18 -14.78
C ASN A 354 10.59 -61.65 -13.76
N ASN A 355 11.32 -60.75 -13.10
CA ASN A 355 12.29 -61.13 -12.07
C ASN A 355 11.60 -61.13 -10.70
N GLU A 356 11.11 -62.30 -10.27
CA GLU A 356 10.47 -62.54 -8.95
C GLU A 356 11.42 -62.40 -7.74
N LYS A 357 12.37 -61.46 -7.76
CA LYS A 357 13.25 -61.19 -6.61
C LYS A 357 13.24 -59.71 -6.25
N GLY A 358 12.27 -59.38 -5.39
CA GLY A 358 12.32 -58.25 -4.45
C GLY A 358 11.42 -57.07 -4.82
N LEU A 359 10.10 -57.20 -4.58
CA LEU A 359 9.18 -56.07 -4.53
C LEU A 359 9.73 -54.97 -3.60
N PHE A 360 9.55 -53.70 -4.00
CA PHE A 360 9.84 -52.57 -3.11
C PHE A 360 8.79 -52.56 -1.99
N PRO A 361 9.15 -52.78 -0.70
CA PRO A 361 8.18 -53.09 0.35
C PRO A 361 7.34 -51.90 0.84
N LEU A 362 7.58 -50.70 0.30
CA LEU A 362 7.03 -49.44 0.79
C LEU A 362 5.88 -48.87 -0.07
N LEU A 363 5.61 -49.45 -1.24
CA LEU A 363 4.50 -49.06 -2.11
C LEU A 363 3.71 -50.30 -2.52
N ASP A 364 2.39 -50.17 -2.63
CA ASP A 364 1.55 -51.24 -3.15
C ASP A 364 1.91 -51.56 -4.62
N GLU A 365 1.76 -52.82 -5.01
CA GLU A 365 2.12 -53.31 -6.35
C GLU A 365 1.32 -52.58 -7.44
N SER A 366 0.06 -52.26 -7.17
CA SER A 366 -0.78 -51.47 -8.08
C SER A 366 -0.17 -50.09 -8.36
N LEU A 367 0.32 -49.40 -7.31
CA LEU A 367 0.94 -48.09 -7.40
C LEU A 367 2.32 -48.15 -8.06
N GLN A 368 3.10 -49.20 -7.82
CA GLN A 368 4.39 -49.41 -8.49
C GLN A 368 4.20 -49.53 -10.01
N ASN A 369 3.21 -50.31 -10.46
CA ASN A 369 2.91 -50.45 -11.88
C ASN A 369 2.46 -49.12 -12.51
N ILE A 370 1.60 -48.36 -11.82
CA ILE A 370 1.18 -47.03 -12.27
C ILE A 370 2.37 -46.07 -12.36
N ILE A 371 3.30 -46.11 -11.40
CA ILE A 371 4.51 -45.29 -11.46
C ILE A 371 5.38 -45.69 -12.66
N LEU A 372 5.54 -46.99 -12.93
CA LEU A 372 6.32 -47.46 -14.08
C LEU A 372 5.69 -47.00 -15.41
N ASP A 373 4.37 -47.09 -15.54
CA ASP A 373 3.63 -46.60 -16.72
C ASP A 373 3.79 -45.08 -16.86
N TYR A 374 3.67 -44.34 -15.76
CA TYR A 374 3.85 -42.89 -15.74
C TYR A 374 5.28 -42.50 -16.14
N VAL A 375 6.28 -43.20 -15.61
CA VAL A 375 7.70 -43.03 -15.96
C VAL A 375 7.93 -43.31 -17.43
N GLN A 376 7.29 -44.32 -18.03
CA GLN A 376 7.39 -44.59 -19.48
C GLN A 376 6.74 -43.50 -20.32
N SER A 377 5.67 -42.87 -19.82
CA SER A 377 4.90 -41.87 -20.56
C SER A 377 5.52 -40.46 -20.56
N LYS A 378 6.52 -40.20 -19.70
CA LYS A 378 7.09 -38.85 -19.52
C LYS A 378 8.62 -38.84 -19.59
N SER A 379 9.17 -37.90 -20.35
CA SER A 379 10.62 -37.68 -20.45
C SER A 379 11.23 -37.07 -19.18
N ILE A 380 10.45 -36.26 -18.45
CA ILE A 380 10.84 -35.59 -17.20
C ILE A 380 9.80 -35.89 -16.13
N ILE A 381 10.28 -36.29 -14.94
CA ILE A 381 9.46 -36.76 -13.84
C ILE A 381 9.79 -35.94 -12.59
N SER A 382 8.85 -35.11 -12.17
CA SER A 382 8.85 -34.50 -10.83
C SER A 382 8.24 -35.49 -9.83
N ALA A 383 8.93 -35.74 -8.72
CA ALA A 383 8.39 -36.57 -7.63
C ALA A 383 7.13 -35.94 -7.02
N SER A 384 7.06 -34.62 -6.96
CA SER A 384 5.89 -33.89 -6.43
C SER A 384 4.68 -34.01 -7.36
N ASP A 385 4.88 -33.86 -8.67
CA ASP A 385 3.80 -33.98 -9.64
C ASP A 385 3.32 -35.43 -9.78
N LEU A 386 4.24 -36.40 -9.74
CA LEU A 386 3.88 -37.81 -9.70
C LEU A 386 3.08 -38.14 -8.44
N SER A 387 3.49 -37.64 -7.28
CA SER A 387 2.73 -37.85 -6.03
C SER A 387 1.32 -37.27 -6.12
N ARG A 388 1.16 -36.10 -6.75
CA ARG A 388 -0.15 -35.48 -6.98
C ARG A 388 -1.00 -36.30 -7.96
N TYR A 389 -0.40 -36.79 -9.04
CA TYR A 389 -1.06 -37.65 -10.02
C TYR A 389 -1.57 -38.95 -9.38
N LEU A 390 -0.74 -39.61 -8.56
CA LEU A 390 -1.13 -40.85 -7.88
C LEU A 390 -2.33 -40.64 -6.95
N VAL A 391 -2.38 -39.52 -6.23
CA VAL A 391 -3.49 -39.22 -5.31
C VAL A 391 -4.75 -38.81 -6.07
N ASN A 392 -4.63 -37.91 -7.04
CA ASN A 392 -5.79 -37.32 -7.72
C ASN A 392 -6.40 -38.25 -8.78
N GLU A 393 -5.57 -38.97 -9.53
CA GLU A 393 -5.99 -39.71 -10.72
C GLU A 393 -5.93 -41.24 -10.52
N CYS A 394 -5.23 -41.72 -9.49
CA CYS A 394 -4.99 -43.15 -9.30
C CYS A 394 -5.42 -43.71 -7.94
N GLY A 395 -6.07 -42.90 -7.10
CA GLY A 395 -6.66 -43.35 -5.84
C GLY A 395 -5.68 -43.63 -4.71
N ALA A 396 -4.46 -43.09 -4.76
CA ALA A 396 -3.51 -43.20 -3.66
C ALA A 396 -3.94 -42.42 -2.41
N PRO A 397 -3.48 -42.79 -1.20
CA PRO A 397 -3.87 -42.11 0.04
C PRO A 397 -3.60 -40.60 0.00
N SER A 398 -4.64 -39.80 0.24
CA SER A 398 -4.60 -38.33 0.15
C SER A 398 -4.11 -37.63 1.42
N GLU A 399 -3.51 -38.36 2.37
CA GLU A 399 -3.01 -37.78 3.61
C GLU A 399 -1.83 -36.84 3.36
N THR A 400 -1.80 -35.70 4.05
CA THR A 400 -0.73 -34.71 3.93
C THR A 400 0.02 -34.49 5.25
N PHE A 401 1.27 -34.06 5.18
CA PHE A 401 2.00 -33.46 6.30
C PHE A 401 1.46 -32.04 6.61
N SER A 402 1.84 -31.47 7.74
CA SER A 402 1.53 -30.07 8.10
C SER A 402 2.07 -29.04 7.10
N THR A 403 3.01 -29.44 6.25
CA THR A 403 3.59 -28.64 5.15
C THR A 403 2.75 -28.66 3.87
N GLY A 404 1.63 -29.42 3.84
CA GLY A 404 0.75 -29.54 2.67
C GLY A 404 1.19 -30.58 1.63
N ARG A 405 2.30 -31.29 1.83
CA ARG A 405 2.74 -32.39 0.93
C ARG A 405 2.09 -33.72 1.27
N PHE A 406 1.83 -34.53 0.25
CA PHE A 406 1.30 -35.88 0.42
C PHE A 406 2.29 -36.79 1.16
N LYS A 407 1.77 -37.61 2.08
CA LYS A 407 2.57 -38.57 2.86
C LYS A 407 3.16 -39.70 2.03
N ILE A 408 2.64 -39.93 0.82
CA ILE A 408 3.20 -40.89 -0.14
C ILE A 408 4.50 -40.40 -0.82
N TYR A 409 4.76 -39.09 -0.78
CA TYR A 409 5.91 -38.47 -1.46
C TYR A 409 7.28 -39.09 -1.10
N PRO A 410 7.60 -39.40 0.18
CA PRO A 410 8.86 -40.05 0.52
C PRO A 410 9.01 -41.43 -0.09
N ASP A 411 7.92 -42.20 -0.20
CA ASP A 411 7.95 -43.55 -0.73
C ASP A 411 8.02 -43.55 -2.27
N VAL A 412 7.36 -42.58 -2.92
CA VAL A 412 7.57 -42.28 -4.35
C VAL A 412 9.03 -41.92 -4.63
N CYS A 413 9.65 -41.05 -3.84
CA CYS A 413 11.06 -40.68 -4.01
C CYS A 413 11.98 -41.90 -3.87
N LYS A 414 11.76 -42.76 -2.86
CA LYS A 414 12.58 -43.97 -2.67
C LYS A 414 12.43 -44.94 -3.84
N PHE A 415 11.23 -45.08 -4.40
CA PHE A 415 11.02 -45.95 -5.55
C PHE A 415 11.66 -45.38 -6.82
N LEU A 416 11.56 -44.07 -7.06
CA LEU A 416 12.28 -43.43 -8.17
C LEU A 416 13.80 -43.55 -7.99
N ASP A 417 14.33 -43.40 -6.77
CA ASP A 417 15.75 -43.63 -6.48
C ASP A 417 16.15 -45.09 -6.77
N TYR A 418 15.30 -46.07 -6.47
CA TYR A 418 15.52 -47.46 -6.86
C TYR A 418 15.56 -47.64 -8.38
N LEU A 419 14.67 -46.98 -9.15
CA LEU A 419 14.73 -47.01 -10.60
C LEU A 419 16.00 -46.33 -11.16
N VAL A 420 16.56 -45.34 -10.45
CA VAL A 420 17.88 -44.77 -10.75
C VAL A 420 18.99 -45.79 -10.52
N GLU A 421 18.96 -46.50 -9.38
CA GLU A 421 19.93 -47.57 -9.08
C GLU A 421 19.89 -48.72 -10.09
N GLN A 422 18.71 -49.01 -10.65
CA GLN A 422 18.54 -49.99 -11.73
C GLN A 422 18.93 -49.45 -13.12
N GLY A 423 19.33 -48.18 -13.23
CA GLY A 423 19.73 -47.55 -14.48
C GLY A 423 18.57 -47.30 -15.47
N ILE A 424 17.33 -47.24 -14.99
CA ILE A 424 16.13 -47.03 -15.82
C ILE A 424 15.91 -45.54 -16.07
N ILE A 425 16.16 -44.73 -15.05
CA ILE A 425 16.09 -43.27 -15.07
C ILE A 425 17.36 -42.70 -14.43
N GLN A 426 17.58 -41.40 -14.59
CA GLN A 426 18.66 -40.66 -13.96
C GLN A 426 18.09 -39.50 -13.13
N LEU A 427 18.73 -39.19 -12.01
CA LEU A 427 18.39 -38.02 -11.22
C LEU A 427 19.01 -36.77 -11.88
N LEU A 428 18.17 -35.86 -12.37
CA LEU A 428 18.60 -34.65 -13.07
C LEU A 428 18.86 -33.50 -12.10
N ARG A 429 18.00 -33.34 -11.09
CA ARG A 429 18.07 -32.22 -10.15
C ARG A 429 17.50 -32.59 -8.79
N LYS A 430 18.20 -32.18 -7.73
CA LYS A 430 17.76 -32.31 -6.33
C LYS A 430 17.74 -30.93 -5.70
N ASP A 431 16.58 -30.28 -5.68
CA ASP A 431 16.40 -28.98 -5.06
C ASP A 431 16.17 -29.13 -3.55
N GLY A 432 17.21 -29.51 -2.81
CA GLY A 432 17.19 -29.56 -1.34
C GLY A 432 15.93 -30.21 -0.76
N VAL A 433 15.11 -29.42 -0.07
CA VAL A 433 13.86 -29.85 0.59
C VAL A 433 12.64 -29.76 -0.34
N ASN A 434 12.73 -29.17 -1.55
CA ASN A 434 11.57 -28.77 -2.36
C ASN A 434 11.05 -29.83 -3.33
N ASP A 435 11.89 -30.38 -4.20
CA ASP A 435 11.47 -31.43 -5.15
C ASP A 435 12.66 -32.22 -5.69
N ARG A 436 12.38 -33.38 -6.28
CA ARG A 436 13.36 -34.21 -7.01
C ARG A 436 12.88 -34.41 -8.44
N ILE A 437 13.75 -34.08 -9.39
CA ILE A 437 13.46 -34.20 -10.83
C ILE A 437 14.34 -35.30 -11.41
N TYR A 438 13.68 -36.27 -12.03
CA TYR A 438 14.26 -37.41 -12.71
C TYR A 438 14.00 -37.31 -14.20
N GLY A 439 14.83 -37.97 -15.01
CA GLY A 439 14.64 -38.08 -16.45
C GLY A 439 15.02 -39.47 -16.93
N ILE A 440 14.48 -39.87 -18.07
CA ILE A 440 14.90 -41.12 -18.73
C ILE A 440 16.27 -40.89 -19.40
N TYR A 441 17.10 -41.92 -19.47
CA TYR A 441 18.37 -41.90 -20.22
C TYR A 441 18.18 -41.65 -21.72
#